data_AF-A0A929VBU5-F1
#
_entry.id   AF-A0A929VBU5-F1
#
_cell.length_a   1.000
_cell.length_b   1.000
_cell.length_c   1.000
_cell.angle_alpha   90.00
_cell.angle_beta   90.00
_cell.angle_gamma   90.00
#
_symmetry.space_group_name_H-M   'P 1'
#
loop_
_entity.id
_entity.type
_entity.pdbx_description
1 polymer ?
#
loop_
_entity_poly.entity_id
_entity_poly.type
_entity_poly.pdbx_seq_one_letter_code
_entity_poly.pdbx_strand_id
1 'polypeptide(L)' 'MCGICGYISKRRITKEELSVMNDTLTHRGPNDAGVELYPEQDGYVVGFAQRRLSILDLSPSGHQPMHSQG' A
#
# COMPACT_ATOMS: atom_id res chain seq x y z
N MET A 1 8.88 -12.68 -1.25
CA MET A 1 8.52 -11.94 -2.48
C MET A 1 7.45 -10.95 -2.09
N CYS A 2 7.60 -9.63 -2.31
CA CYS A 2 6.67 -8.60 -1.84
C CYS A 2 5.19 -8.84 -2.23
N GLY A 3 4.27 -8.20 -1.51
CA GLY A 3 2.82 -8.24 -1.75
C GLY A 3 2.29 -6.85 -2.09
N ILE A 4 1.30 -6.78 -2.99
CA ILE A 4 0.61 -5.55 -3.38
C ILE A 4 -0.88 -5.83 -3.33
N CYS A 5 -1.65 -4.89 -2.79
CA CYS A 5 -3.10 -4.90 -2.90
C CYS A 5 -3.64 -3.47 -2.98
N GLY A 6 -4.84 -3.31 -3.52
CA GLY A 6 -5.44 -1.99 -3.66
C GLY A 6 -6.85 -2.07 -4.24
N TYR A 7 -7.49 -0.92 -4.35
CA TYR A 7 -8.82 -0.78 -4.93
C TYR A 7 -8.95 0.57 -5.66
N ILE A 8 -9.93 0.64 -6.57
CA ILE A 8 -10.44 1.90 -7.13
C ILE A 8 -11.95 1.84 -6.96
N SER A 9 -12.53 2.76 -6.20
CA SER A 9 -13.97 2.72 -5.91
C SER A 9 -14.53 4.09 -5.55
N LYS A 10 -15.82 4.30 -5.86
CA LYS A 10 -16.62 5.39 -5.28
C LYS A 10 -17.10 5.07 -3.88
N ARG A 11 -17.08 3.78 -3.49
CA ARG A 11 -17.38 3.39 -2.11
C ARG A 11 -16.22 3.83 -1.23
N ARG A 12 -16.55 4.46 -0.12
CA ARG A 12 -15.57 4.73 0.93
C ARG A 12 -15.10 3.41 1.52
N ILE A 13 -13.84 3.09 1.26
CA ILE A 13 -13.08 2.06 1.95
C ILE A 13 -12.04 2.81 2.79
N THR A 14 -11.89 2.38 4.03
CA THR A 14 -11.05 3.03 5.02
C THR A 14 -9.61 2.54 4.93
N LYS A 15 -8.69 3.29 5.56
CA LYS A 15 -7.28 2.89 5.63
C LYS A 15 -7.13 1.60 6.43
N GLU A 16 -7.98 1.40 7.43
CA GLU A 16 -8.03 0.24 8.30
C GLU A 16 -8.48 -1.01 7.53
N GLU A 17 -9.56 -0.91 6.74
CA GLU A 17 -10.02 -2.00 5.87
C GLU A 17 -8.95 -2.40 4.84
N LEU A 18 -8.27 -1.40 4.24
CA LEU A 18 -7.16 -1.65 3.34
C LEU A 18 -5.96 -2.28 4.05
N SER A 19 -5.68 -1.90 5.31
CA SER A 19 -4.65 -2.54 6.13
C SER A 19 -4.98 -4.01 6.40
N VAL A 20 -6.22 -4.34 6.76
CA VAL A 20 -6.63 -5.75 6.97
C VAL A 20 -6.40 -6.57 5.70
N MET A 21 -6.72 -6.02 4.52
CA MET A 21 -6.39 -6.68 3.25
C MET A 21 -4.87 -6.84 3.07
N ASN A 22 -4.08 -5.81 3.36
CA ASN A 22 -2.62 -5.83 3.27
C ASN A 22 -1.98 -6.85 4.25
N ASP A 23 -2.57 -7.06 5.42
CA ASP A 23 -2.08 -7.96 6.46
C ASP A 23 -2.17 -9.43 6.03
N THR A 24 -3.14 -9.79 5.18
CA THR A 24 -3.21 -11.13 4.57
C THR A 24 -1.98 -11.48 3.74
N LEU A 25 -1.24 -10.47 3.27
CA LEU A 25 -0.03 -10.61 2.46
C LEU A 25 1.26 -10.55 3.30
N THR A 26 1.21 -10.56 4.64
CA THR A 26 2.41 -10.42 5.50
C THR A 26 3.49 -11.46 5.18
N HIS A 27 3.10 -12.70 4.85
CA HIS A 27 4.03 -13.79 4.47
C HIS A 27 4.89 -13.46 3.22
N ARG A 28 4.45 -12.49 2.40
CA ARG A 28 5.15 -12.03 1.20
C ARG A 28 6.22 -10.97 1.53
N GLY A 29 5.96 -10.13 2.52
CA GLY A 29 6.83 -9.04 2.92
C GLY A 29 6.71 -8.71 4.40
N PRO A 30 7.47 -9.41 5.27
CA PRO A 30 7.37 -9.27 6.72
C PRO A 30 8.17 -8.08 7.30
N ASN A 31 8.98 -7.38 6.49
CA ASN A 31 9.89 -6.37 7.01
C ASN A 31 9.25 -4.99 7.14
N ASP A 32 8.34 -4.63 6.23
CA ASP A 32 7.75 -3.30 6.17
C ASP A 32 6.39 -3.34 5.44
N ALA A 33 5.54 -2.35 5.72
CA ALA A 33 4.19 -2.24 5.20
C ALA A 33 3.78 -0.77 5.04
N GLY A 34 3.14 -0.45 3.93
CA GLY A 34 2.56 0.87 3.70
C GLY A 34 1.16 0.79 3.13
N VAL A 35 0.37 1.81 3.44
CA VAL A 35 -1.03 1.95 3.03
C VAL A 35 -1.30 3.42 2.79
N GLU A 36 -1.83 3.75 1.62
CA GLU A 36 -2.18 5.11 1.22
C GLU A 36 -3.51 5.14 0.47
N LEU A 37 -4.22 6.26 0.63
CA LEU A 37 -5.48 6.54 -0.06
C LEU A 37 -5.32 7.83 -0.85
N TYR A 38 -5.70 7.81 -2.12
CA TYR A 38 -5.66 8.94 -3.04
C TYR A 38 -7.08 9.27 -3.49
N PRO A 39 -7.66 10.40 -3.03
CA PRO A 39 -8.90 10.91 -3.58
C PRO A 39 -8.71 11.32 -5.04
N GLU A 40 -9.64 10.90 -5.90
CA GLU A 40 -9.64 11.19 -7.33
C GLU A 40 -10.91 11.96 -7.74
N GLN A 41 -10.95 12.36 -9.00
CA GLN A 41 -12.11 13.03 -9.60
C GLN A 41 -13.37 12.14 -9.55
N ASP A 42 -14.55 12.76 -9.68
CA ASP A 42 -15.86 12.09 -9.71
C ASP A 42 -16.18 11.19 -8.49
N GLY A 43 -15.56 11.50 -7.35
CA GLY A 43 -15.77 10.81 -6.09
C GLY A 43 -15.11 9.44 -6.01
N TYR A 44 -14.18 9.12 -6.91
CA TYR A 44 -13.36 7.92 -6.79
C TYR A 44 -12.28 8.09 -5.72
N VAL A 45 -11.88 6.96 -5.12
CA VAL A 45 -10.70 6.86 -4.27
C VAL A 45 -9.89 5.67 -4.76
N VAL A 46 -8.59 5.88 -4.93
CA VAL A 46 -7.60 4.83 -5.16
C VAL A 46 -6.97 4.48 -3.81
N GLY A 47 -7.13 3.23 -3.37
CA GLY A 47 -6.39 2.70 -2.24
C GLY A 47 -5.22 1.85 -2.72
N PHE A 48 -4.03 2.08 -2.17
CA PHE A 48 -2.82 1.34 -2.54
C PHE A 48 -2.06 0.91 -1.29
N ALA A 49 -1.67 -0.37 -1.23
CA ALA A 49 -0.96 -0.94 -0.11
C ALA A 49 0.10 -1.95 -0.55
N GLN A 50 1.15 -2.05 0.26
CA GLN A 50 2.34 -2.85 0.01
C GLN A 50 2.79 -3.63 1.24
N ARG A 51 3.35 -4.82 1.00
CA ARG A 51 4.11 -5.65 1.94
C ARG A 51 5.49 -5.88 1.38
N ARG A 52 6.51 -5.38 2.07
CA ARG A 52 7.89 -5.38 1.58
C ARG A 52 8.73 -6.47 2.22
N LEU A 53 9.38 -7.27 1.38
CA LEU A 53 10.56 -8.04 1.74
C LEU A 53 11.79 -7.21 1.35
N SER A 54 12.53 -6.73 2.34
CA SER A 54 13.69 -5.86 2.15
C SER A 54 14.88 -6.68 1.62
N ILE A 55 15.21 -6.54 0.33
CA ILE A 55 16.34 -7.23 -0.33
C ILE A 55 17.38 -6.24 -0.84
N LEU A 56 16.93 -5.19 -1.54
CA LEU A 56 17.76 -4.10 -2.03
C LEU A 56 17.33 -2.81 -1.33
N ASP A 57 18.30 -2.05 -0.83
CA ASP A 57 18.11 -0.94 0.09
C ASP A 57 17.30 -1.35 1.35
N LEU A 58 18.03 -1.73 2.40
CA LEU A 58 17.45 -2.15 3.67
C LEU A 58 17.08 -0.96 4.57
N SER A 59 17.35 0.27 4.13
CA SER A 59 17.07 1.47 4.89
C SER A 59 15.57 1.83 4.85
N PRO A 60 15.11 2.71 5.74
CA PRO A 60 13.74 3.24 5.70
C PRO A 60 13.39 3.95 4.39
N SER A 61 14.39 4.42 3.62
CA SER A 61 14.16 5.05 2.30
C SER A 61 13.55 4.09 1.28
N GLY A 62 13.68 2.78 1.48
CA GLY A 62 13.06 1.76 0.64
C GLY A 62 11.57 1.52 0.91
N HIS A 63 10.94 2.27 1.83
CA HIS A 63 9.53 2.16 2.17
C HIS A 63 8.63 2.35 0.93
N GLN A 64 7.52 1.63 0.90
CA GLN A 64 6.52 1.73 -0.17
C GLN A 64 5.13 1.95 0.41
N PRO A 65 4.22 2.70 -0.25
CA PRO A 65 4.34 3.27 -1.60
C PRO A 65 5.43 4.34 -1.77
N MET A 66 6.08 4.35 -2.93
CA MET A 66 7.10 5.36 -3.28
C MET A 66 6.47 6.52 -4.03
N HIS A 67 7.01 7.72 -3.79
CA HIS A 67 6.54 8.97 -4.40
C HIS A 67 7.62 9.56 -5.29
N SER A 68 7.27 9.95 -6.51
CA SER A 68 8.11 10.79 -7.36
C SER A 68 7.78 12.26 -7.10
N GLN A 69 8.80 13.13 -7.11
CA GLN A 69 8.54 14.57 -7.18
C GLN A 69 8.06 14.89 -8.60
N GLY A 70 6.85 15.40 -8.71
CA GLY A 70 6.25 15.91 -9.95
C GLY A 70 6.69 17.32 -10.29
#